data_AF-A0A3A4ZDH5-F1
#
_entry.id   AF-A0A3A4ZDH5-F1
#
_cell.length_a   1.000
_cell.length_b   1.000
_cell.length_c   1.000
_cell.angle_alpha   90.00
_cell.angle_beta   90.00
_cell.angle_gamma   90.00
#
_symmetry.space_group_name_H-M   'P 1'
#
loop_
_entity.id
_entity.type
_entity.pdbx_description
1 polymer ?
#
loop_
_entity_poly.entity_id
_entity_poly.type
_entity_poly.pdbx_seq_one_letter_code
_entity_poly.pdbx_strand_id
1 'polypeptide(L)'
;MIAIAGSGAFDRDVVLYDEGGPICRLMGGSAEIELRNLAGLGARVTGRLAGRTNDIPEFLVDRWELLPVDGREPVVGVIESRNGVPYLVGELNAFEYRLGGPLAGALEPLSGYKVWVAGEERAAGEEGSRERTLAVASYGVLLPPRSLNRAP
;
A
#
# COMPACT_ATOMS: atom_id res chain seq x y z
N MET A 1 11.41 11.23 -4.14
CA MET A 1 11.93 9.86 -3.98
C MET A 1 11.88 9.48 -2.51
N ILE A 2 11.50 8.25 -2.15
CA ILE A 2 11.60 7.77 -0.77
C ILE A 2 12.93 7.02 -0.63
N ALA A 3 13.76 7.37 0.36
CA ALA A 3 14.98 6.63 0.67
C ALA A 3 15.07 6.28 2.16
N ILE A 4 15.83 5.24 2.47
CA ILE A 4 16.06 4.78 3.83
C ILE A 4 17.41 5.33 4.30
N ALA A 5 17.41 6.12 5.37
CA ALA A 5 18.62 6.66 6.01
C ALA A 5 18.71 6.19 7.46
N GLY A 6 19.90 6.19 8.06
CA GLY A 6 20.06 5.82 9.47
C GLY A 6 21.47 5.99 10.01
N SER A 7 21.60 6.38 11.27
CA SER A 7 22.87 6.55 11.98
C SER A 7 23.49 5.25 12.49
N GLY A 8 22.78 4.12 12.36
CA GLY A 8 23.25 2.81 12.83
C GLY A 8 22.55 1.65 12.10
N ALA A 9 23.06 0.43 12.27
CA ALA A 9 22.60 -0.77 11.54
C ALA A 9 21.12 -1.12 11.78
N PHE A 10 20.51 -0.57 12.84
CA PHE A 10 19.13 -0.79 13.24
C PHE A 10 18.27 0.48 13.19
N ASP A 11 18.88 1.62 12.89
CA ASP A 11 18.19 2.89 12.69
C ASP A 11 17.79 2.93 11.22
N ARG A 12 16.49 2.94 10.96
CA ARG A 12 15.97 3.12 9.61
C ARG A 12 14.92 4.21 9.72
N ASP A 13 15.22 5.35 9.12
CA ASP A 13 14.32 6.46 8.91
C ASP A 13 13.82 6.42 7.47
N VAL A 14 12.52 6.60 7.27
CA VAL A 14 12.00 6.98 5.95
C VAL A 14 12.21 8.46 5.76
N VAL A 15 13.02 8.81 4.78
CA VAL A 15 13.26 10.19 4.42
C VAL A 15 12.71 10.43 3.00
N LEU A 16 11.88 11.46 2.87
CA LEU A 16 11.49 11.99 1.57
C LEU A 16 12.64 12.82 1.02
N TYR A 17 13.02 12.54 -0.22
CA TYR A 17 14.06 13.25 -0.96
C TYR A 17 13.50 13.90 -2.22
N ASP A 18 14.03 15.06 -2.58
CA ASP A 18 13.99 15.60 -3.95
C ASP A 18 15.42 15.76 -4.50
N GLU A 19 15.54 16.43 -5.64
CA GLU A 19 16.82 16.74 -6.30
C GLU A 19 17.75 17.61 -5.45
N GLY A 20 17.22 18.31 -4.43
CA GLY A 20 17.96 19.15 -3.49
C GLY A 20 18.40 18.44 -2.20
N GLY A 21 17.96 17.20 -1.96
CA GLY A 21 18.34 16.41 -0.79
C GLY A 21 17.15 16.00 0.09
N PRO A 22 17.40 15.66 1.38
CA PRO A 22 16.35 15.20 2.28
C PRO A 22 15.39 16.34 2.66
N ILE A 23 14.11 16.16 2.36
CA ILE A 23 13.02 17.11 2.61
C ILE A 23 12.48 16.96 4.03
N CYS A 24 12.15 15.73 4.44
CA CYS A 24 11.62 15.44 5.77
C CYS A 24 11.71 13.94 6.10
N ARG A 25 11.72 13.64 7.40
CA ARG A 25 11.60 12.30 7.96
C ARG A 25 10.13 11.99 8.22
N LEU A 26 9.65 10.85 7.74
CA LEU A 26 8.28 10.38 7.97
C LEU A 26 8.22 9.58 9.27
N MET A 27 7.30 9.97 10.14
CA MET A 27 7.00 9.29 11.39
C MET A 27 5.57 8.75 11.29
N GLY A 28 5.33 7.47 11.50
CA GLY A 28 3.95 6.96 11.35
C GLY A 28 3.74 5.48 11.67
N GLY A 29 4.68 4.81 12.32
CA GLY A 29 4.56 3.39 12.65
C GLY A 29 4.36 2.52 11.41
N SER A 30 3.18 1.89 11.28
CA SER A 30 2.85 1.03 10.13
C SER A 30 2.83 1.80 8.80
N ALA A 31 2.38 3.05 8.78
CA ALA A 31 2.34 3.88 7.57
C ALA A 31 3.73 4.12 6.98
N GLU A 32 4.74 4.23 7.84
CA GLU A 32 6.13 4.37 7.43
C GLU A 32 6.61 3.12 6.65
N ILE A 33 6.29 1.93 7.16
CA ILE A 33 6.67 0.65 6.53
C ILE A 33 5.94 0.46 5.21
N GLU A 34 4.65 0.80 5.15
CA GLU A 34 3.86 0.77 3.91
C GLU A 34 4.47 1.67 2.84
N LEU A 35 4.82 2.92 3.19
CA LEU A 35 5.43 3.88 2.28
C LEU A 35 6.82 3.44 1.79
N ARG A 36 7.61 2.72 2.59
CA ARG A 36 8.88 2.11 2.13
C ARG A 36 8.66 1.13 0.99
N ASN A 37 7.59 0.36 1.04
CA ASN A 37 7.29 -0.68 0.05
C ASN A 37 6.64 -0.11 -1.22
N LEU A 38 6.50 1.22 -1.32
CA LEU A 38 6.09 1.95 -2.52
C LEU A 38 7.27 2.56 -3.28
N ALA A 39 8.50 2.09 -3.04
CA ALA A 39 9.69 2.61 -3.72
C ALA A 39 9.52 2.60 -5.26
N GLY A 40 9.74 3.75 -5.89
CA GLY A 40 9.55 3.94 -7.34
C GLY A 40 8.12 4.33 -7.75
N LEU A 41 7.16 4.33 -6.82
CA LEU A 41 5.78 4.75 -7.07
C LEU A 41 5.51 6.13 -6.44
N GLY A 42 4.51 6.83 -6.96
CA GLY A 42 4.05 8.11 -6.42
C GLY A 42 3.00 7.90 -5.32
N ALA A 43 3.12 8.60 -4.19
CA ALA A 43 2.11 8.59 -3.14
C ALA A 43 1.80 10.01 -2.68
N ARG A 44 0.55 10.28 -2.34
CA ARG A 44 0.13 11.48 -1.60
C ARG A 44 0.13 11.16 -0.12
N VAL A 45 0.82 11.97 0.67
CA VAL A 45 0.92 11.80 2.12
C VAL A 45 0.32 13.03 2.79
N THR A 46 -0.60 12.81 3.72
CA THR A 46 -1.23 13.83 4.55
C THR A 46 -0.83 13.60 6.00
N GLY A 47 -0.54 14.68 6.70
CA GLY A 47 -0.02 14.62 8.04
C GLY A 47 0.28 15.99 8.59
N ARG A 48 1.04 16.03 9.68
CA ARG A 48 1.42 17.27 10.37
C ARG A 48 2.90 17.28 10.68
N LEU A 49 3.49 18.48 10.67
CA LEU A 49 4.84 18.68 11.19
C LEU A 49 4.83 18.46 12.71
N ALA A 50 5.67 17.52 13.16
CA ALA A 50 5.77 17.13 14.56
C ALA A 50 7.00 17.74 15.25
N GLY A 51 8.01 18.14 14.48
CA GLY A 51 9.24 18.68 15.03
C GLY A 51 10.39 18.65 14.03
N ARG A 52 11.61 18.58 14.55
CA ARG A 52 12.85 18.50 13.79
C ARG A 52 13.87 17.66 14.56
N THR A 53 14.62 16.83 13.84
CA THR A 53 15.79 16.12 14.36
C THR A 53 16.97 16.34 13.41
N ASN A 54 18.10 16.80 13.95
CA ASN A 54 19.30 17.16 13.16
C ASN A 54 18.96 18.08 11.96
N ASP A 55 18.15 19.11 12.20
CA ASP A 55 17.63 20.07 11.22
C ASP A 55 16.70 19.52 10.12
N ILE A 56 16.45 18.20 10.10
CA ILE A 56 15.49 17.57 9.20
C ILE A 56 14.08 17.66 9.82
N PRO A 57 13.08 18.23 9.12
CA PRO A 57 11.68 18.23 9.57
C PRO A 57 11.15 16.82 9.79
N GLU A 58 10.41 16.61 10.88
CA GLU A 58 9.67 15.39 11.15
C GLU A 58 8.20 15.58 10.80
N PHE A 59 7.68 14.69 9.97
CA PHE A 59 6.31 14.72 9.48
C PHE A 59 5.57 13.49 9.97
N LEU A 60 4.64 13.68 10.90
CA LEU A 60 3.77 12.62 11.38
C LEU A 60 2.72 12.33 10.32
N VAL A 61 2.75 11.12 9.78
CA VAL A 61 1.82 10.64 8.74
C VAL A 61 0.50 10.27 9.38
N ASP A 62 -0.56 11.00 9.00
CA ASP A 62 -1.93 10.68 9.41
C ASP A 62 -2.58 9.73 8.39
N ARG A 63 -2.32 9.95 7.09
CA ARG A 63 -2.89 9.17 5.99
C ARG A 63 -1.99 9.21 4.76
N TRP A 64 -2.06 8.18 3.94
CA TRP A 64 -1.45 8.20 2.61
C TRP A 64 -2.38 7.56 1.57
N GLU A 65 -2.19 7.93 0.31
CA GLU A 65 -2.89 7.40 -0.86
C GLU A 65 -1.87 7.12 -1.96
N LEU A 66 -1.93 5.94 -2.60
CA LEU A 66 -1.11 5.65 -3.79
C LEU A 66 -1.66 6.45 -4.97
N LEU A 67 -0.79 7.13 -5.72
CA LEU A 67 -1.18 7.81 -6.96
C LEU A 67 -1.40 6.76 -8.07
N PRO A 68 -2.10 7.13 -9.17
CA PRO A 68 -2.33 6.22 -10.27
C PRO A 68 -1.05 5.54 -10.78
N VAL A 69 -1.11 4.22 -10.94
CA VAL A 69 -0.02 3.39 -11.48
C VAL A 69 -0.37 3.04 -12.92
N ASP A 70 0.47 3.46 -13.87
CA ASP A 70 0.21 3.33 -15.31
C ASP A 70 -1.19 3.85 -15.71
N GLY A 71 -1.59 4.98 -15.12
CA GLY A 71 -2.89 5.63 -15.36
C GLY A 71 -4.10 4.95 -14.73
N ARG A 72 -3.90 3.91 -13.91
CA ARG A 72 -4.98 3.18 -13.23
C ARG A 72 -5.01 3.50 -11.74
N GLU A 73 -6.20 3.71 -11.21
CA GLU A 73 -6.38 3.93 -9.78
C GLU A 73 -6.11 2.62 -9.01
N PRO A 74 -5.13 2.62 -8.09
CA PRO A 74 -4.84 1.47 -7.27
C PRO A 74 -5.83 1.33 -6.12
N VAL A 75 -6.17 0.09 -5.78
CA VAL A 75 -6.97 -0.28 -4.63
C VAL A 75 -6.06 -0.95 -3.61
N VAL A 76 -6.09 -0.48 -2.36
CA VAL A 76 -5.29 -1.02 -1.25
C VAL A 76 -6.19 -1.87 -0.35
N GLY A 77 -5.77 -3.10 -0.07
CA GLY A 77 -6.52 -4.02 0.77
C GLY A 77 -5.70 -5.21 1.23
N VAL A 78 -6.35 -6.15 1.90
CA VAL A 78 -5.77 -7.43 2.33
C VAL A 78 -6.24 -8.52 1.40
N ILE A 79 -5.34 -9.43 1.02
CA ILE A 79 -5.71 -10.60 0.25
C ILE A 79 -6.37 -11.64 1.15
N GLU A 80 -7.52 -12.15 0.75
CA GLU A 80 -8.15 -13.34 1.33
C GLU A 80 -8.22 -14.44 0.27
N SER A 81 -7.80 -15.66 0.61
CA SER A 81 -8.07 -16.83 -0.24
C SER A 81 -9.34 -17.54 0.22
N ARG A 82 -10.30 -17.71 -0.68
CA ARG A 82 -11.55 -18.42 -0.45
C ARG A 82 -11.68 -19.53 -1.50
N ASN A 83 -11.58 -20.78 -1.08
CA ASN A 83 -11.60 -21.95 -1.97
C ASN A 83 -10.59 -21.85 -3.13
N GLY A 84 -9.40 -21.29 -2.89
CA GLY A 84 -8.35 -21.08 -3.91
C GLY A 84 -8.57 -19.87 -4.81
N VAL A 85 -9.58 -19.05 -4.54
CA VAL A 85 -9.83 -17.80 -5.28
C VAL A 85 -9.37 -16.61 -4.42
N PRO A 86 -8.49 -15.74 -4.95
CA PRO A 86 -8.05 -14.55 -4.22
C PRO A 86 -9.07 -13.42 -4.30
N TYR A 87 -9.31 -12.79 -3.16
CA TYR A 87 -10.14 -11.61 -2.98
C TYR A 87 -9.31 -10.47 -2.40
N LEU A 88 -9.57 -9.24 -2.82
CA LEU A 88 -9.05 -8.04 -2.18
C LEU A 88 -10.13 -7.45 -1.28
N VAL A 89 -9.86 -7.41 0.01
CA VAL A 89 -10.79 -6.91 1.03
C VAL A 89 -10.26 -5.59 1.58
N GLY A 90 -11.12 -4.58 1.57
CA GLY A 90 -10.80 -3.26 2.13
C GLY A 90 -10.74 -3.28 3.65
N GLU A 91 -10.08 -2.27 4.22
CA GLU A 91 -10.12 -2.06 5.67
C GLU A 91 -11.57 -1.97 6.16
N LEU A 92 -11.85 -2.60 7.31
CA LEU A 92 -13.19 -2.69 7.90
C LEU A 92 -14.26 -3.27 6.95
N ASN A 93 -13.86 -4.10 5.98
CA ASN A 93 -14.75 -4.69 4.97
C ASN A 93 -15.54 -3.66 4.15
N ALA A 94 -15.00 -2.44 3.98
CA ALA A 94 -15.66 -1.36 3.23
C ALA A 94 -15.92 -1.72 1.75
N PHE A 95 -15.12 -2.62 1.19
CA PHE A 95 -15.30 -3.18 -0.14
C PHE A 95 -14.72 -4.59 -0.21
N GLU A 96 -15.14 -5.29 -1.26
CA GLU A 96 -14.60 -6.59 -1.62
C GLU A 96 -14.56 -6.69 -3.15
N TYR A 97 -13.43 -7.15 -3.68
CA TYR A 97 -13.24 -7.48 -5.09
C TYR A 97 -12.75 -8.91 -5.23
N ARG A 98 -13.41 -9.70 -6.07
CA ARG A 98 -12.83 -10.94 -6.60
C ARG A 98 -11.69 -10.58 -7.55
N LEU A 99 -10.50 -11.16 -7.36
CA LEU A 99 -9.36 -10.87 -8.22
C LEU A 99 -9.34 -11.82 -9.42
N GLY A 100 -9.24 -11.25 -10.62
CA GLY A 100 -9.25 -11.97 -11.89
C GLY A 100 -8.13 -11.53 -12.82
N GLY A 101 -8.09 -12.13 -14.01
CA GLY A 101 -7.07 -11.83 -15.03
C GLY A 101 -5.76 -12.60 -14.83
N PRO A 102 -4.75 -12.36 -15.70
CA PRO A 102 -3.54 -13.18 -15.77
C PRO A 102 -2.70 -13.21 -14.49
N LEU A 103 -2.76 -12.15 -13.68
CA LEU A 103 -1.98 -12.04 -12.45
C LEU A 103 -2.73 -12.54 -11.20
N ALA A 104 -4.01 -12.90 -11.29
CA ALA A 104 -4.78 -13.33 -10.12
C ALA A 104 -4.17 -14.55 -9.42
N GLY A 105 -3.70 -15.55 -10.18
CA GLY A 105 -3.05 -16.73 -9.59
C GLY A 105 -1.79 -16.42 -8.78
N ALA A 106 -1.08 -15.33 -9.10
CA ALA A 106 0.10 -14.90 -8.34
C ALA A 106 -0.25 -14.30 -6.96
N LEU A 107 -1.51 -13.90 -6.77
CA LEU A 107 -2.00 -13.29 -5.53
C LEU A 107 -2.55 -14.33 -4.54
N GLU A 108 -2.95 -15.52 -5.00
CA GLU A 108 -3.46 -16.59 -4.12
C GLU A 108 -2.49 -16.93 -2.96
N PRO A 109 -1.17 -17.11 -3.18
CA PRO A 109 -0.23 -17.41 -2.09
C PRO A 109 -0.03 -16.24 -1.12
N LEU A 110 -0.51 -15.05 -1.45
CA LEU A 110 -0.37 -13.84 -0.64
C LEU A 110 -1.54 -13.63 0.32
N SER A 111 -2.32 -14.68 0.62
CA SER A 111 -3.38 -14.61 1.63
C SER A 111 -2.88 -14.05 2.96
N GLY A 112 -3.59 -13.04 3.47
CA GLY A 112 -3.29 -12.26 4.67
C GLY A 112 -2.33 -11.09 4.47
N TYR A 113 -1.74 -10.90 3.28
CA TYR A 113 -0.86 -9.76 3.01
C TYR A 113 -1.68 -8.51 2.67
N LYS A 114 -1.22 -7.35 3.15
CA LYS A 114 -1.68 -6.04 2.64
C LYS A 114 -0.99 -5.79 1.31
N VAL A 115 -1.75 -5.42 0.29
CA VAL A 115 -1.25 -5.16 -1.06
C VAL A 115 -1.94 -3.93 -1.64
N TRP A 116 -1.32 -3.36 -2.67
CA TRP A 116 -2.04 -2.53 -3.63
C TRP A 116 -2.23 -3.31 -4.93
N VAL A 117 -3.35 -3.09 -5.60
CA VAL A 117 -3.71 -3.72 -6.88
C VAL A 117 -4.24 -2.64 -7.81
N ALA A 118 -3.73 -2.56 -9.03
CA ALA A 118 -4.31 -1.73 -10.08
C ALA A 118 -4.76 -2.61 -11.24
N GLY A 119 -5.93 -2.30 -11.80
CA GLY A 119 -6.61 -3.15 -12.77
C GLY A 119 -7.88 -2.53 -13.30
N GLU A 120 -8.62 -3.30 -14.09
CA GLU A 120 -9.91 -2.89 -14.63
C GLU A 120 -11.04 -3.55 -13.83
N GLU A 121 -11.95 -2.73 -13.29
CA GLU A 121 -13.17 -3.26 -12.71
C GLU A 121 -14.07 -3.81 -13.82
N ARG A 122 -14.48 -5.07 -13.67
CA ARG A 122 -15.43 -5.73 -14.55
C ARG A 122 -16.71 -5.94 -13.77
N ALA A 123 -17.81 -5.44 -14.32
CA ALA A 123 -19.13 -5.82 -13.87
C ALA A 123 -19.26 -7.35 -13.99
N ALA A 124 -19.87 -7.98 -12.98
CA ALA A 124 -20.14 -9.40 -13.02
C ALA A 124 -20.93 -9.73 -14.29
N GLY A 125 -20.49 -10.74 -15.03
CA GLY A 125 -21.29 -11.32 -16.10
C GLY A 125 -22.55 -11.95 -15.50
N GLU A 126 -23.67 -11.69 -16.17
CA GLU A 126 -25.03 -12.19 -15.92
C GLU A 126 -25.78 -11.64 -14.69
N GLU A 127 -27.04 -11.28 -14.96
CA GLU A 127 -28.00 -10.63 -14.07
C GLU A 127 -28.06 -11.29 -12.69
N GLY A 128 -27.59 -10.57 -11.66
CA GLY A 128 -27.83 -10.92 -10.26
C GLY A 128 -26.60 -11.16 -9.39
N SER A 129 -25.40 -11.28 -9.98
CA SER A 129 -24.18 -11.35 -9.17
C SER A 129 -23.75 -9.97 -8.67
N ARG A 130 -23.77 -9.78 -7.35
CA ARG A 130 -23.23 -8.58 -6.66
C ARG A 130 -21.70 -8.58 -6.55
N GLU A 131 -21.03 -9.61 -7.06
CA GLU A 131 -19.60 -9.80 -6.88
C GLU A 131 -18.80 -8.97 -7.89
N ARG A 132 -18.17 -7.88 -7.42
CA ARG A 132 -17.30 -7.04 -8.25
C ARG A 132 -16.00 -7.77 -8.55
N THR A 133 -15.60 -7.82 -9.82
CA THR A 133 -14.32 -8.43 -10.22
C THR A 133 -13.32 -7.35 -10.60
N LEU A 134 -12.08 -7.45 -10.10
CA LEU A 134 -10.96 -6.61 -10.51
C LEU A 134 -9.98 -7.44 -11.36
N ALA A 135 -9.89 -7.13 -12.65
CA ALA A 135 -8.93 -7.76 -13.55
C ALA A 135 -7.54 -7.15 -13.32
N VAL A 136 -6.66 -7.89 -12.66
CA VAL A 136 -5.38 -7.41 -12.15
C VAL A 136 -4.40 -7.17 -13.29
N ALA A 137 -3.93 -5.93 -13.42
CA ALA A 137 -2.89 -5.53 -14.37
C ALA A 137 -1.52 -5.38 -13.69
N SER A 138 -1.50 -4.92 -12.43
CA SER A 138 -0.29 -4.76 -11.63
C SER A 138 -0.63 -4.84 -10.14
N TYR A 139 0.33 -5.25 -9.32
CA TYR A 139 0.18 -5.30 -7.87
C TYR A 139 1.53 -5.11 -7.17
N GLY A 140 1.50 -4.82 -5.87
CA GLY A 140 2.68 -4.83 -5.02
C GLY A 140 2.32 -5.09 -3.57
N VAL A 141 3.29 -5.66 -2.83
CA VAL A 141 3.11 -6.04 -1.43
C VAL A 141 3.45 -4.87 -0.52
N LEU A 142 2.53 -4.52 0.37
CA LEU A 142 2.71 -3.46 1.36
C LEU A 142 3.15 -4.02 2.70
N LEU A 143 2.49 -5.06 3.22
CA LEU A 143 2.81 -5.65 4.53
C LEU A 143 2.54 -7.15 4.56
N PRO A 144 3.38 -7.94 5.27
CA PRO A 144 3.06 -9.32 5.58
C PRO A 144 1.97 -9.41 6.68
N PRO A 145 1.27 -10.57 6.81
CA PRO A 145 0.14 -10.74 7.72
C PRO A 145 0.45 -10.38 9.18
N ARG A 146 1.68 -10.65 9.63
CA ARG A 146 2.10 -10.41 11.02
C ARG A 146 2.35 -8.93 11.36
N SER A 147 2.40 -8.06 10.36
CA SER A 147 2.60 -6.62 10.54
C SER A 147 1.30 -5.84 10.66
N LEU A 148 0.16 -6.45 10.31
CA LEU A 148 -1.16 -5.81 10.37
C LEU A 148 -1.66 -5.56 11.81
N ASN A 149 -1.24 -6.39 12.77
CA ASN A 149 -1.66 -6.32 14.17
C ASN A 149 -0.74 -5.47 15.07
N ARG A 150 0.27 -4.81 14.50
CA ARG A 150 1.13 -3.88 15.26
C ARG A 150 0.60 -2.46 15.12
N ALA A 151 -0.51 -2.17 15.77
CA ALA A 151 -0.77 -0.82 16.23
C ALA A 151 0.06 -0.58 17.51
N PRO A 152 0.72 0.58 17.67
CA PRO A 152 1.26 0.99 18.97
C PRO A 152 0.14 1.24 19.99
#